data_AF-A0AAD6RIQ1-F1
#
_entry.id   AF-A0AAD6RIQ1-F1
#
_cell.length_a   1.000
_cell.length_b   1.000
_cell.length_c   1.000
_cell.angle_alpha   90.00
_cell.angle_beta   90.00
_cell.angle_gamma   90.00
#
_symmetry.space_group_name_H-M   'P 1'
#
loop_
_entity.id
_entity.type
_entity.pdbx_description
1 polymer ?
#
loop_
_entity_poly.entity_id
_entity_poly.type
_entity_poly.pdbx_seq_one_letter_code
_entity_poly.pdbx_strand_id
1 'polypeptide(L)'
;MASILAIGTANPPDCFGQADYPDFYFRVTKSEHMTQLKDKFKRICIHIPGADHELTKLLGLERSVKRFLMYQQGCFTAAQALRLSKDLAENNPGARVLIVCSENMTVCFRAPSETHLDILVGSAIFSDSAAAVIVGADPDTATERPLFQLVSAEQCIVPDSDGGIVT
;
A
#
# COMPACT_ATOMS: atom_id res chain seq x y z
N MET A 1 -12.42 0.10 -3.09
CA MET A 1 -11.43 1.00 -2.44
C MET A 1 -10.07 0.31 -2.48
N ALA A 2 -9.20 0.74 -3.40
CA ALA A 2 -7.93 0.09 -3.71
C ALA A 2 -7.05 -0.08 -2.48
N SER A 3 -6.72 -1.34 -2.19
CA SER A 3 -5.54 -1.67 -1.40
C SER A 3 -4.39 -1.76 -2.38
N ILE A 4 -3.47 -0.79 -2.30
CA ILE A 4 -2.22 -0.86 -3.05
C ILE A 4 -1.11 -1.28 -2.11
N LEU A 5 -0.43 -2.34 -2.52
CA LEU A 5 0.75 -2.87 -1.88
C LEU A 5 1.94 -2.68 -2.79
N ALA A 6 2.92 -1.87 -2.38
CA ALA A 6 4.26 -1.87 -2.97
C ALA A 6 5.21 -2.66 -2.06
N ILE A 7 5.83 -3.72 -2.59
CA ILE A 7 6.79 -4.56 -1.89
C ILE A 7 8.17 -4.39 -2.52
N GLY A 8 9.08 -3.71 -1.85
CA GLY A 8 10.49 -3.62 -2.27
C GLY A 8 11.38 -4.59 -1.50
N THR A 9 12.48 -5.04 -2.11
CA THR A 9 13.55 -5.75 -1.40
C THR A 9 14.30 -4.80 -0.46
N ALA A 10 14.61 -5.27 0.76
CA ALA A 10 15.42 -4.51 1.68
C ALA A 10 16.90 -4.56 1.30
N ASN A 11 17.47 -3.39 1.10
CA ASN A 11 18.90 -3.11 1.09
C ASN A 11 19.00 -1.78 1.87
N PRO A 12 19.55 -1.67 3.10
CA PRO A 12 20.43 -2.57 3.91
C PRO A 12 19.71 -3.47 4.96
N PRO A 13 20.43 -4.29 5.77
CA PRO A 13 19.89 -5.36 6.63
C PRO A 13 19.25 -4.92 7.97
N ASP A 14 19.08 -3.63 8.25
CA ASP A 14 18.48 -3.14 9.49
C ASP A 14 16.95 -3.35 9.48
N CYS A 15 16.54 -4.60 9.66
CA CYS A 15 15.15 -5.01 9.76
C CYS A 15 14.68 -4.87 11.21
N PHE A 16 13.73 -3.96 11.46
CA PHE A 16 13.04 -3.88 12.75
C PHE A 16 11.83 -4.81 12.75
N GLY A 17 11.79 -5.74 13.70
CA GLY A 17 10.63 -6.58 13.91
C GLY A 17 9.43 -5.75 14.34
N GLN A 18 8.24 -6.07 13.81
CA GLN A 18 6.98 -5.45 14.20
C GLN A 18 6.72 -5.59 15.71
N ALA A 19 7.22 -6.66 16.33
CA ALA A 19 7.15 -6.90 17.78
C ALA A 19 8.10 -6.01 18.61
N ASP A 20 9.13 -5.42 17.99
CA ASP A 20 10.15 -4.58 18.63
C ASP A 20 9.80 -3.08 18.55
N TYR A 21 8.87 -2.72 17.66
CA TYR A 21 8.41 -1.34 17.51
C TYR A 21 7.88 -0.70 18.82
N PRO A 22 7.05 -1.38 19.64
CA PRO A 22 6.65 -0.88 20.95
C PRO A 22 7.85 -0.61 21.89
N ASP A 23 8.85 -1.49 21.87
CA ASP A 23 10.06 -1.35 22.69
C ASP A 23 10.86 -0.11 22.28
N PHE A 24 11.00 0.12 20.98
CA PHE A 24 11.62 1.32 20.42
C PHE A 24 10.83 2.59 20.74
N TYR A 25 9.53 2.61 20.46
CA TYR A 25 8.67 3.79 20.63
C TYR A 25 8.68 4.27 22.08
N PHE A 26 8.45 3.36 23.04
CA PHE A 26 8.39 3.70 24.46
C PHE A 26 9.74 4.19 25.02
N ARG A 27 10.86 3.72 24.45
CA ARG A 27 12.20 4.22 24.79
C ARG A 27 12.40 5.65 24.31
N VAL A 28 12.08 5.93 23.05
CA VAL A 28 12.24 7.27 22.46
C VAL A 28 11.34 8.30 23.13
N THR A 29 10.12 7.90 23.54
CA THR A 29 9.18 8.76 24.28
C THR A 29 9.42 8.79 25.80
N LYS A 30 10.46 8.12 26.31
CA LYS A 30 10.79 8.03 27.75
C LYS A 30 9.63 7.51 28.61
N SER A 31 8.85 6.58 28.06
CA SER A 31 7.62 6.05 28.66
C SER A 31 7.76 4.58 29.09
N GLU A 32 8.98 4.03 29.23
CA GLU A 32 9.18 2.59 29.49
C GLU A 32 8.50 2.08 30.78
N HIS A 33 8.24 2.97 31.74
CA HIS A 33 7.52 2.66 32.98
C HIS A 33 6.04 2.32 32.76
N MET A 34 5.45 2.68 31.61
CA MET A 34 4.06 2.40 31.25
C MET A 34 3.87 0.98 30.69
N THR A 35 4.25 -0.04 31.47
CA THR A 35 4.32 -1.44 31.04
C THR A 35 2.99 -2.00 30.50
N GLN A 36 1.87 -1.72 31.15
CA GLN A 36 0.55 -2.18 30.68
C GLN A 36 0.17 -1.61 29.30
N LEU A 37 0.46 -0.32 29.08
CA LEU A 37 0.19 0.33 27.80
C LEU A 37 1.07 -0.25 26.71
N LYS A 38 2.35 -0.50 27.02
CA LYS A 38 3.31 -1.14 26.13
C LYS A 38 2.87 -2.54 25.72
N ASP A 39 2.38 -3.36 26.66
CA ASP A 39 1.87 -4.71 26.37
C ASP A 39 0.60 -4.67 25.51
N LYS A 40 -0.27 -3.69 25.72
CA LYS A 40 -1.44 -3.47 24.86
C LYS A 40 -1.00 -3.05 23.46
N PHE A 41 -0.03 -2.14 23.36
CA PHE A 41 0.51 -1.67 22.09
C PHE A 41 1.20 -2.78 21.29
N LYS A 42 1.98 -3.64 21.97
CA LYS A 42 2.61 -4.82 21.35
C LYS A 42 1.59 -5.79 20.75
N ARG A 43 0.49 -6.05 21.46
CA ARG A 43 -0.63 -6.85 20.94
C ARG A 43 -1.26 -6.19 19.72
N ILE A 44 -1.49 -4.88 19.74
CA ILE A 44 -2.02 -4.14 18.59
C ILE A 44 -1.08 -4.28 17.38
N CYS A 45 0.21 -4.06 17.58
CA CYS A 45 1.20 -4.19 16.51
C CYS A 45 1.21 -5.59 15.90
N ILE A 46 1.06 -6.66 16.68
CA ILE A 46 1.11 -8.04 16.16
C ILE A 46 -0.22 -8.49 15.54
N HIS A 47 -1.36 -8.06 16.10
CA HIS A 47 -2.68 -8.61 15.76
C HIS A 47 -3.49 -7.77 14.77
N ILE A 48 -3.01 -6.60 14.35
CA ILE A 48 -3.67 -5.78 13.32
C ILE A 48 -2.75 -5.64 12.09
N PRO A 49 -2.38 -6.75 11.42
CA PRO A 49 -1.65 -6.67 10.16
C PRO A 49 -2.56 -6.13 9.04
N GLY A 50 -1.98 -5.33 8.15
CA GLY A 50 -2.68 -4.90 6.93
C GLY A 50 -2.71 -6.00 5.86
N ALA A 51 -3.41 -5.73 4.76
CA ALA A 51 -3.46 -6.64 3.60
C ALA A 51 -2.08 -6.95 3.02
N ASP A 52 -1.11 -6.06 3.22
CA ASP A 52 0.28 -6.19 2.82
C ASP A 52 1.00 -7.36 3.51
N HIS A 53 0.74 -7.54 4.81
CA HIS A 53 1.30 -8.63 5.60
C HIS A 53 0.71 -9.98 5.18
N GLU A 54 -0.61 -10.05 4.95
CA GLU A 54 -1.24 -11.29 4.51
C GLU A 54 -0.79 -11.68 3.09
N LEU A 55 -0.67 -10.71 2.17
CA LEU A 55 -0.15 -10.98 0.84
C LEU A 55 1.32 -11.45 0.87
N THR A 56 2.14 -10.86 1.73
CA THR A 56 3.54 -11.30 1.96
C THR A 56 3.59 -12.76 2.40
N LYS A 57 2.71 -13.17 3.34
CA LYS A 57 2.61 -14.56 3.79
C LYS A 57 2.11 -15.50 2.70
N LEU A 58 1.07 -15.12 1.97
CA LEU A 58 0.46 -15.93 0.91
C LEU A 58 1.43 -16.21 -0.24
N LEU A 59 2.24 -15.21 -0.61
CA LEU A 59 3.25 -15.33 -1.67
C LEU A 59 4.59 -15.91 -1.18
N GLY A 60 4.73 -16.20 0.12
CA GLY A 60 5.97 -16.74 0.68
C GLY A 60 7.16 -15.79 0.53
N LEU A 61 6.90 -14.48 0.53
CA LEU A 61 7.95 -13.48 0.40
C LEU A 61 8.82 -13.42 1.65
N GLU A 62 10.03 -12.91 1.48
CA GLU A 62 10.97 -12.70 2.56
C GLU A 62 10.36 -11.74 3.60
N ARG A 63 10.61 -11.96 4.90
CA ARG A 63 9.91 -11.24 5.98
C ARG A 63 10.36 -9.78 6.14
N SER A 64 11.57 -9.47 5.71
CA SER A 64 12.17 -8.13 5.71
C SER A 64 11.80 -7.28 4.49
N VAL A 65 10.91 -7.75 3.60
CA VAL A 65 10.42 -6.92 2.49
C VAL A 65 9.85 -5.59 2.99
N LYS A 66 10.26 -4.50 2.32
CA LYS A 66 9.78 -3.14 2.61
C LYS A 66 8.37 -3.00 2.06
N ARG A 67 7.38 -2.89 2.95
CA ARG A 67 5.95 -2.81 2.59
C ARG A 67 5.43 -1.40 2.73
N PHE A 68 4.73 -0.92 1.71
CA PHE A 68 3.92 0.30 1.76
C PHE A 68 2.48 -0.07 1.43
N LEU A 69 1.60 0.20 2.38
CA LEU A 69 0.17 -0.04 2.25
C LEU A 69 -0.56 1.28 2.08
N MET A 70 -1.24 1.43 0.94
CA MET A 70 -2.08 2.59 0.66
C MET A 70 -3.54 2.17 0.79
N TYR A 71 -4.16 2.53 1.91
CA TYR A 71 -5.59 2.35 2.13
C TYR A 71 -6.35 3.62 1.75
N GLN A 72 -7.57 3.43 1.24
CA GLN A 72 -8.56 4.50 1.10
C GLN A 72 -8.20 5.65 0.14
N GLN A 73 -7.45 5.38 -0.93
CA GLN A 73 -6.94 6.41 -1.83
C GLN A 73 -7.76 6.60 -3.13
N GLY A 74 -8.80 5.79 -3.35
CA GLY A 74 -9.70 5.92 -4.49
C GLY A 74 -9.11 5.47 -5.84
N CYS A 75 -9.69 5.96 -6.93
CA CYS A 75 -9.43 5.44 -8.29
C CYS A 75 -8.01 5.78 -8.84
N PHE A 76 -7.36 6.83 -8.31
CA PHE A 76 -6.04 7.26 -8.79
C PHE A 76 -4.87 6.59 -8.07
N THR A 77 -5.16 5.67 -7.13
CA THR A 77 -4.11 5.01 -6.33
C THR A 77 -3.11 4.29 -7.22
N ALA A 78 -3.54 3.65 -8.32
CA ALA A 78 -2.63 2.90 -9.19
C ALA A 78 -1.50 3.77 -9.78
N ALA A 79 -1.81 5.01 -10.16
CA ALA A 79 -0.82 5.97 -10.61
C ALA A 79 0.12 6.40 -9.47
N GLN A 80 -0.42 6.60 -8.25
CA GLN A 80 0.42 6.88 -7.08
C GLN A 80 1.36 5.71 -6.75
N ALA A 81 0.91 4.47 -6.92
CA ALA A 81 1.71 3.27 -6.72
C ALA A 81 2.89 3.22 -7.69
N LEU A 82 2.62 3.49 -8.97
CA LEU A 82 3.65 3.55 -10.01
C LEU A 82 4.67 4.65 -9.68
N ARG A 83 4.21 5.84 -9.27
CA ARG A 83 5.09 6.94 -8.83
C ARG A 83 5.99 6.51 -7.65
N LEU A 84 5.41 5.95 -6.60
CA LEU A 84 6.17 5.46 -5.44
C LEU A 84 7.16 4.36 -5.84
N SER A 85 6.73 3.43 -6.70
CA SER A 85 7.60 2.33 -7.16
C SER A 85 8.75 2.80 -8.02
N LYS A 86 8.57 3.87 -8.80
CA LYS A 86 9.65 4.51 -9.57
C LYS A 86 10.73 4.99 -8.62
N ASP A 87 10.37 5.77 -7.61
CA ASP A 87 11.31 6.27 -6.61
C ASP A 87 11.99 5.13 -5.85
N LEU A 88 11.24 4.09 -5.46
CA LEU A 88 11.80 2.93 -4.76
C LEU A 88 12.77 2.13 -5.64
N ALA A 89 12.42 1.88 -6.91
CA ALA A 89 13.24 1.11 -7.83
C ALA A 89 14.51 1.86 -8.24
N GLU A 90 14.41 3.16 -8.55
CA GLU A 90 15.55 3.97 -9.01
C GLU A 90 16.51 4.31 -7.87
N ASN A 91 16.02 4.51 -6.64
CA ASN A 91 16.88 4.88 -5.50
C ASN A 91 17.44 3.67 -4.72
N ASN A 92 17.06 2.44 -5.06
CA ASN A 92 17.55 1.24 -4.38
C ASN A 92 18.10 0.24 -5.42
N PRO A 93 19.43 0.18 -5.63
CA PRO A 93 20.02 -0.74 -6.61
C PRO A 93 19.61 -2.19 -6.38
N GLY A 94 19.21 -2.86 -7.47
CA GLY A 94 18.71 -4.24 -7.44
C GLY A 94 17.29 -4.41 -6.88
N ALA A 95 16.60 -3.33 -6.53
CA ALA A 95 15.23 -3.42 -6.05
C ALA A 95 14.27 -3.88 -7.16
N ARG A 96 13.35 -4.77 -6.78
CA ARG A 96 12.19 -5.14 -7.56
C ARG A 96 10.96 -4.89 -6.70
N VAL A 97 10.09 -4.02 -7.19
CA VAL A 97 8.90 -3.56 -6.49
C VAL A 97 7.69 -4.29 -7.05
N LEU A 98 7.08 -5.15 -6.24
CA LEU A 98 5.78 -5.74 -6.58
C LEU A 98 4.68 -4.76 -6.16
N ILE A 99 3.96 -4.21 -7.14
CA ILE A 99 2.71 -3.49 -6.92
C ILE A 99 1.56 -4.48 -7.04
N VAL A 100 0.65 -4.49 -6.07
CA VAL A 100 -0.65 -5.15 -6.17
C VAL A 100 -1.76 -4.17 -5.84
N CYS A 101 -2.68 -3.97 -6.77
CA CYS A 101 -3.93 -3.25 -6.57
C CYS A 101 -5.04 -4.29 -6.41
N SER A 102 -5.78 -4.25 -5.32
CA SER A 102 -6.99 -5.07 -5.14
C SER A 102 -8.17 -4.20 -4.72
N GLU A 103 -9.27 -4.36 -5.43
CA GLU A 103 -10.51 -3.62 -5.24
C GLU A 103 -11.67 -4.58 -5.02
N ASN A 104 -12.41 -4.33 -3.93
CA ASN A 104 -13.63 -5.03 -3.59
C ASN A 104 -14.73 -4.00 -3.31
N MET A 105 -15.91 -4.23 -3.89
CA MET A 105 -17.08 -3.37 -3.81
C MET A 105 -18.02 -3.71 -2.66
N THR A 106 -17.74 -4.76 -1.89
CA THR A 106 -18.52 -5.17 -0.71
C THR A 106 -18.77 -4.00 0.24
N VAL A 107 -17.77 -3.13 0.42
CA VAL A 107 -17.87 -1.96 1.33
C VAL A 107 -18.81 -0.85 0.82
N CYS A 108 -19.07 -0.80 -0.49
CA CYS A 108 -19.94 0.19 -1.12
C CYS A 108 -21.30 -0.40 -1.52
N PHE A 109 -21.52 -1.69 -1.33
CA PHE A 109 -22.77 -2.34 -1.72
C PHE A 109 -23.92 -1.86 -0.84
N ARG A 110 -24.87 -1.14 -1.45
CA ARG A 110 -26.07 -0.59 -0.79
C ARG A 110 -27.27 -0.74 -1.70
N ALA A 111 -28.46 -0.83 -1.12
CA ALA A 111 -29.70 -0.88 -1.88
C ALA A 111 -29.90 0.42 -2.68
N PRO A 112 -30.45 0.34 -3.91
CA PRO A 112 -30.74 1.51 -4.72
C PRO A 112 -31.76 2.43 -4.02
N SER A 113 -31.60 3.74 -4.20
CA SER A 113 -32.50 4.76 -3.65
C SER A 113 -32.62 5.94 -4.60
N GLU A 114 -33.85 6.39 -4.86
CA GLU A 114 -34.12 7.54 -5.73
C GLU A 114 -33.57 8.85 -5.17
N THR A 115 -33.36 8.94 -3.85
CA THR A 115 -32.79 10.11 -3.18
C THR A 115 -31.27 10.13 -3.16
N HIS A 116 -30.61 9.03 -3.57
CA HIS A 116 -29.15 8.85 -3.56
C HIS A 116 -28.68 8.30 -4.91
N LEU A 117 -28.71 9.17 -5.93
CA LEU A 117 -28.33 8.81 -7.31
C LEU A 117 -26.86 8.42 -7.45
N ASP A 118 -25.99 8.90 -6.55
CA ASP A 118 -24.58 8.52 -6.44
C ASP A 118 -24.39 7.03 -6.16
N ILE A 119 -25.26 6.43 -5.34
CA ILE A 119 -25.27 4.98 -5.08
C ILE A 119 -25.67 4.22 -6.36
N LEU A 120 -26.63 4.73 -7.12
CA LEU A 120 -27.03 4.13 -8.40
C LEU A 120 -25.88 4.16 -9.41
N VAL A 121 -25.21 5.29 -9.55
CA VAL A 121 -24.03 5.41 -10.42
C VAL A 121 -22.93 4.48 -9.97
N GLY A 122 -22.60 4.48 -8.67
CA GLY A 122 -21.56 3.62 -8.11
C GLY A 122 -21.83 2.13 -8.35
N SER A 123 -23.05 1.67 -8.08
CA SER A 123 -23.45 0.28 -8.32
C SER A 123 -23.45 -0.13 -9.80
N ALA A 124 -23.54 0.82 -10.73
CA ALA A 124 -23.49 0.55 -12.17
C ALA A 124 -22.06 0.46 -12.73
N ILE A 125 -21.10 1.18 -12.14
CA ILE A 125 -19.74 1.31 -12.71
C ILE A 125 -18.67 0.56 -11.94
N PHE A 126 -18.87 0.34 -10.65
CA PHE A 126 -17.86 -0.26 -9.81
C PHE A 126 -17.91 -1.79 -9.85
N SER A 127 -16.74 -2.41 -9.82
CA SER A 127 -16.58 -3.86 -9.90
C SER A 127 -15.40 -4.34 -9.06
N ASP A 128 -15.42 -5.64 -8.72
CA ASP A 128 -14.31 -6.29 -8.04
C ASP A 128 -13.19 -6.58 -9.05
N SER A 129 -11.95 -6.26 -8.68
CA SER A 129 -10.79 -6.49 -9.55
C SER A 129 -9.48 -6.59 -8.77
N ALA A 130 -8.49 -7.23 -9.36
CA ALA A 130 -7.11 -7.20 -8.87
C ALA A 130 -6.13 -7.14 -10.05
N ALA A 131 -5.04 -6.40 -9.87
CA ALA A 131 -3.95 -6.29 -10.82
C ALA A 131 -2.61 -6.27 -10.09
N ALA A 132 -1.56 -6.81 -10.72
CA ALA A 132 -0.21 -6.80 -10.18
C ALA A 132 0.83 -6.48 -11.26
N VAL A 133 1.86 -5.71 -10.89
CA VAL A 133 3.00 -5.39 -11.77
C VAL A 133 4.31 -5.43 -10.99
N ILE A 134 5.39 -5.81 -11.67
CA ILE A 134 6.75 -5.70 -11.14
C ILE A 134 7.41 -4.47 -11.76
N VAL A 135 7.96 -3.60 -10.93
CA VAL A 135 8.71 -2.41 -11.33
C VAL A 135 10.14 -2.53 -10.84
N GLY A 136 11.11 -2.23 -11.70
CA GLY A 136 12.53 -2.29 -11.39
C GLY A 136 13.31 -1.30 -12.25
N ALA A 137 14.47 -0.89 -11.74
CA ALA A 137 15.49 -0.20 -12.50
C ALA A 137 16.59 -1.18 -12.91
N ASP A 138 17.33 -0.85 -13.98
CA ASP A 138 18.45 -1.62 -14.52
C ASP A 138 18.10 -3.10 -14.74
N PRO A 139 17.27 -3.41 -15.76
CA PRO A 139 16.82 -4.78 -15.98
C PRO A 139 17.98 -5.68 -16.43
N ASP A 140 18.05 -6.89 -15.86
CA ASP A 140 18.94 -7.93 -16.38
C ASP A 140 18.32 -8.54 -17.63
N THR A 141 18.77 -8.10 -18.80
CA THR A 141 18.21 -8.53 -20.10
C THR A 141 18.37 -10.02 -20.40
N ALA A 142 19.16 -10.77 -19.62
CA ALA A 142 19.22 -12.23 -19.72
C ALA A 142 17.98 -12.91 -19.13
N THR A 143 17.33 -12.29 -18.14
CA THR A 143 16.23 -12.89 -17.36
C THR A 143 14.95 -12.05 -17.36
N GLU A 144 15.06 -10.76 -17.65
CA GLU A 144 13.98 -9.77 -17.56
C GLU A 144 13.69 -9.14 -18.93
N ARG A 145 12.40 -8.92 -19.21
CA ARG A 145 11.94 -8.23 -20.42
C ARG A 145 11.15 -6.98 -20.05
N PRO A 146 11.71 -5.77 -20.17
CA PRO A 146 10.96 -4.55 -19.91
C PRO A 146 9.80 -4.42 -20.91
N LEU A 147 8.61 -4.09 -20.41
CA LEU A 147 7.41 -3.86 -21.22
C LEU A 147 7.18 -2.38 -21.49
N PHE A 148 7.41 -1.55 -20.47
CA PHE A 148 7.26 -0.10 -20.49
C PHE A 148 8.35 0.54 -19.63
N GLN A 149 8.62 1.82 -19.85
CA GLN A 149 9.55 2.61 -19.04
C GLN A 149 8.80 3.79 -18.41
N LEU A 150 8.93 3.94 -17.08
CA LEU A 150 8.39 5.07 -16.34
C LEU A 150 9.36 6.27 -16.43
N VAL A 151 9.09 7.22 -17.33
CA VAL A 151 9.97 8.38 -17.54
C VAL A 151 9.74 9.46 -16.47
N SER A 152 8.50 9.84 -16.23
CA SER A 152 8.09 10.82 -15.22
C SER A 152 6.79 10.40 -14.55
N ALA A 153 6.51 10.96 -13.37
CA ALA A 153 5.27 10.74 -12.64
C ALA A 153 4.93 11.97 -11.80
N GLU A 154 3.75 12.54 -12.02
CA GLU A 154 3.29 13.77 -11.39
C GLU A 154 1.87 13.61 -10.84
N GLN A 155 1.50 14.46 -9.89
CA GLN A 155 0.15 14.55 -9.35
C GLN A 155 -0.18 16.02 -9.09
N CYS A 156 -1.42 16.42 -9.42
CA CYS A 156 -1.92 17.76 -9.18
C CYS A 156 -3.34 17.69 -8.63
N ILE A 157 -3.71 18.65 -7.79
CA ILE A 157 -5.09 18.85 -7.34
C ILE A 157 -5.75 19.78 -8.36
N VAL A 158 -6.93 19.40 -8.84
CA VAL A 158 -7.70 20.22 -9.79
C VAL A 158 -8.16 21.50 -9.06
N PRO A 159 -7.93 22.70 -9.63
CA PRO A 159 -8.45 23.94 -9.02
C PRO A 159 -9.97 23.91 -8.86
N ASP A 160 -10.48 24.57 -7.81
CA ASP A 160 -11.91 24.70 -7.50
C ASP A 160 -12.65 23.35 -7.34
N SER A 161 -11.95 22.30 -6.88
CA SER A 161 -12.52 20.95 -6.71
C SER A 161 -13.04 20.64 -5.29
N ASP A 162 -13.22 21.65 -4.44
CA ASP A 162 -13.59 21.45 -3.02
C ASP A 162 -14.99 20.83 -2.82
N GLY A 163 -15.85 20.86 -3.85
CA GLY A 163 -17.15 20.19 -3.86
C GLY A 163 -17.10 18.70 -4.20
N GLY A 164 -15.90 18.12 -4.38
CA GLY A 164 -15.72 16.70 -4.67
C GLY A 164 -16.16 15.80 -3.50
N ILE A 165 -16.62 14.59 -3.82
CA ILE A 165 -16.96 13.58 -2.81
C ILE A 165 -15.66 13.08 -2.17
N VAL A 166 -15.47 13.39 -0.89
CA VAL A 166 -14.38 12.84 -0.07
C VAL A 166 -14.84 11.51 0.51
N THR A 167 -14.15 10.43 0.15
CA THR A 167 -14.44 9.05 0.61
C THR A 167 -13.71 8.67 1.88
#